data_AF-A0A6G3BBI9-F1
#
_entry.id   AF-A0A6G3BBI9-F1
#
_cell.length_a   1.000
_cell.length_b   1.000
_cell.length_c   1.000
_cell.angle_alpha   90.00
_cell.angle_beta   90.00
_cell.angle_gamma   90.00
#
_symmetry.space_group_name_H-M   'P 1'
#
loop_
_entity.id
_entity.type
_entity.pdbx_description
1 polymer ?
#
loop_
_entity_poly.entity_id
_entity_poly.type
_entity_poly.pdbx_seq_one_letter_code
_entity_poly.pdbx_strand_id
1 'polypeptide(L)'
;MHHHGYAWLGEKRTFDKESIRRPPGQAPTPTSDPDVHDRYREAVTVFPASDVPPIQTAHWLMKPASTIRGTWEEPKEAGAWLGLQLTDFAPRFASAQDREAARLVLLVRSAVERLTWGGDVSLGHYLRGTVFHSVALVTCSPNRSAPDLACPTRRQIGA
;
A
#
# COMPACT_ATOMS: atom_id res chain seq x y z
N MET A 1 -0.56 -6.96 -16.86
CA MET A 1 -0.50 -6.83 -15.39
C MET A 1 -0.31 -5.35 -15.10
N HIS A 2 -1.07 -4.73 -14.18
CA HIS A 2 -0.84 -3.32 -13.83
C HIS A 2 0.00 -3.21 -12.55
N HIS A 3 0.68 -2.07 -12.43
CA HIS A 3 1.35 -1.60 -11.23
C HIS A 3 0.58 -0.39 -10.71
N HIS A 4 0.03 -0.49 -9.50
CA HIS A 4 -0.72 0.61 -8.87
C HIS A 4 0.11 1.27 -7.77
N GLY A 5 0.20 2.59 -7.83
CA GLY A 5 0.92 3.40 -6.85
C GLY A 5 0.03 3.89 -5.73
N TYR A 6 0.52 3.78 -4.50
CA TYR A 6 -0.13 4.27 -3.29
C TYR A 6 0.88 5.09 -2.49
N ALA A 7 0.42 6.20 -1.92
CA ALA A 7 1.24 7.04 -1.07
C ALA A 7 0.42 7.54 0.11
N TRP A 8 1.05 7.53 1.28
CA TRP A 8 0.47 7.99 2.52
C TRP A 8 1.49 8.80 3.31
N LEU A 9 1.03 9.91 3.90
CA LEU A 9 1.82 10.78 4.75
C LEU A 9 0.99 11.10 5.99
N GLY A 10 1.52 10.79 7.17
CA GLY A 10 0.80 11.09 8.40
C GLY A 10 1.57 10.72 9.66
N GLU A 11 0.92 10.89 10.80
CA GLU A 11 1.49 10.60 12.10
C GLU A 11 1.77 9.10 12.28
N LYS A 12 2.97 8.76 12.73
CA LYS A 12 3.38 7.38 13.01
C LYS A 12 2.42 6.67 13.97
N ARG A 13 1.87 7.40 14.96
CA ARG A 13 0.86 6.86 15.88
C ARG A 13 -0.40 6.37 15.15
N THR A 14 -0.79 7.00 14.04
CA THR A 14 -1.93 6.55 13.22
C THR A 14 -1.55 5.31 12.43
N PHE A 15 -0.35 5.27 11.86
CA PHE A 15 0.19 4.08 11.20
C PHE A 15 0.30 2.88 12.16
N ASP A 16 0.55 3.11 13.45
CA ASP A 16 0.66 2.04 14.45
C ASP A 16 -0.68 1.47 14.93
N LYS A 17 -1.81 2.08 14.52
CA LYS A 17 -3.14 1.51 14.78
C LYS A 17 -3.37 0.33 13.83
N GLU A 18 -2.99 -0.87 14.26
CA GLU A 18 -3.12 -2.06 13.41
C GLU A 18 -4.58 -2.40 13.05
N SER A 19 -5.55 -2.10 13.91
CA SER A 19 -6.96 -2.46 13.71
C SER A 19 -7.51 -1.94 12.37
N ILE A 20 -7.15 -0.71 11.98
CA ILE A 20 -7.61 -0.07 10.74
C ILE A 20 -6.79 -0.48 9.50
N ARG A 21 -5.74 -1.29 9.69
CA ARG A 21 -4.79 -1.76 8.67
C ARG A 21 -4.95 -3.24 8.33
N ARG A 22 -5.79 -3.95 9.07
CA ARG A 22 -6.10 -5.36 8.85
C ARG A 22 -7.43 -5.47 8.10
N PRO A 23 -7.50 -6.27 7.02
CA PRO A 23 -8.78 -6.58 6.41
C PRO A 23 -9.68 -7.32 7.42
N PRO A 24 -11.02 -7.28 7.22
CA PRO A 24 -11.92 -8.12 8.00
C PRO A 24 -11.50 -9.58 7.85
N GLY A 25 -11.53 -10.30 8.97
CA GLY A 25 -11.29 -11.74 9.00
C GLY A 25 -12.47 -12.53 8.41
N GLN A 26 -12.57 -13.80 8.79
CA GLN A 26 -13.73 -14.62 8.45
C GLN A 26 -15.01 -13.99 9.04
N ALA A 27 -16.09 -14.00 8.24
CA ALA A 27 -17.39 -13.56 8.72
C ALA A 27 -17.85 -14.40 9.93
N PRO A 28 -18.39 -13.77 10.97
CA PRO A 28 -18.88 -14.49 12.15
C PRO A 28 -20.03 -15.42 11.78
N THR A 29 -20.11 -16.55 12.48
CA THR A 29 -21.27 -17.45 12.40
C THR A 29 -22.44 -16.88 13.22
N PRO A 30 -23.69 -17.30 13.00
CA PRO A 30 -24.84 -16.82 13.78
C PRO A 30 -24.77 -17.05 15.29
N THR A 31 -23.89 -17.97 15.74
CA THR A 31 -23.69 -18.30 17.16
C THR A 31 -22.47 -17.59 17.76
N SER A 32 -21.81 -16.71 17.00
CA SER A 32 -20.65 -15.97 17.50
C SER A 32 -21.07 -14.94 18.55
N ASP A 33 -20.17 -14.61 19.46
CA ASP A 33 -20.44 -13.58 20.47
C ASP A 33 -20.74 -12.23 19.81
N PRO A 34 -21.66 -11.41 20.38
CA PRO A 34 -22.04 -10.11 19.81
C PRO A 34 -20.84 -9.19 19.53
N ASP A 35 -19.83 -9.18 20.40
CA ASP A 35 -18.60 -8.39 20.22
C ASP A 35 -17.80 -8.81 18.97
N VAL A 36 -17.83 -10.09 18.58
CA VAL A 36 -17.21 -10.55 17.31
C VAL A 36 -17.96 -9.98 16.11
N HIS A 37 -19.30 -9.93 16.17
CA HIS A 37 -20.10 -9.29 15.14
C HIS A 37 -19.81 -7.79 15.01
N ASP A 38 -19.65 -7.09 16.13
CA ASP A 38 -19.37 -5.66 16.17
C ASP A 38 -17.99 -5.35 15.58
N ARG A 39 -16.96 -6.05 16.04
CA ARG A 39 -15.58 -5.91 15.50
C ARG A 39 -15.50 -6.26 14.02
N TYR A 40 -16.23 -7.28 13.57
CA TYR A 40 -16.29 -7.61 12.15
C TYR A 40 -16.95 -6.49 11.33
N ARG A 41 -18.10 -5.98 11.77
CA ARG A 41 -18.79 -4.87 11.09
C ARG A 41 -17.93 -3.60 11.04
N GLU A 42 -17.22 -3.30 12.12
CA GLU A 42 -16.27 -2.19 12.14
C GLU A 42 -15.15 -2.42 11.12
N ALA A 43 -14.51 -3.60 11.11
CA ALA A 43 -13.42 -3.88 10.16
C ALA A 43 -13.88 -3.82 8.69
N VAL A 44 -15.07 -4.34 8.37
CA VAL A 44 -15.66 -4.28 7.02
C VAL A 44 -15.86 -2.84 6.53
N THR A 45 -16.18 -1.91 7.43
CA THR A 45 -16.42 -0.50 7.08
C THR A 45 -15.14 0.34 7.11
N VAL A 46 -14.32 0.18 8.15
CA VAL A 46 -13.16 1.02 8.41
C VAL A 46 -11.98 0.63 7.51
N PHE A 47 -11.74 -0.67 7.29
CA PHE A 47 -10.57 -1.08 6.51
C PHE A 47 -10.62 -0.55 5.07
N PRO A 48 -11.69 -0.73 4.27
CA PRO A 48 -11.69 -0.22 2.89
C PRO A 48 -11.60 1.31 2.81
N ALA A 49 -12.15 2.03 3.80
CA ALA A 49 -12.16 3.50 3.85
C ALA A 49 -10.86 4.12 4.34
N SER A 50 -10.07 3.38 5.13
CA SER A 50 -8.78 3.84 5.68
C SER A 50 -7.74 4.03 4.58
N ASP A 51 -7.12 5.22 4.54
CA ASP A 51 -5.99 5.54 3.69
C ASP A 51 -4.64 5.07 4.26
N VAL A 52 -4.65 4.56 5.49
CA VAL A 52 -3.45 4.07 6.19
C VAL A 52 -2.96 2.80 5.50
N PRO A 53 -1.63 2.67 5.23
CA PRO A 53 -1.09 1.50 4.56
C PRO A 53 -1.48 0.20 5.27
N PRO A 54 -1.94 -0.83 4.55
CA PRO A 54 -2.34 -2.10 5.15
C PRO A 54 -1.15 -2.84 5.78
N ILE A 55 -1.43 -3.87 6.58
CA ILE A 55 -0.39 -4.75 7.16
C ILE A 55 0.34 -5.53 6.07
N GLN A 56 -0.40 -6.10 5.12
CA GLN A 56 0.18 -6.77 3.95
C GLN A 56 0.02 -5.85 2.73
N THR A 57 1.10 -5.65 1.98
CA THR A 57 1.15 -4.72 0.84
C THR A 57 0.09 -5.04 -0.22
N ALA A 58 -0.14 -6.32 -0.54
CA ALA A 58 -1.13 -6.72 -1.53
C ALA A 58 -2.57 -6.30 -1.16
N HIS A 59 -2.89 -6.10 0.12
CA HIS A 59 -4.23 -5.64 0.53
C HIS A 59 -4.54 -4.19 0.15
N TRP A 60 -3.59 -3.46 -0.45
CA TRP A 60 -3.94 -2.23 -1.17
C TRP A 60 -4.95 -2.51 -2.30
N LEU A 61 -4.93 -3.71 -2.90
CA LEU A 61 -5.89 -4.11 -3.93
C LEU A 61 -7.32 -4.29 -3.40
N MET A 62 -7.51 -4.34 -2.08
CA MET A 62 -8.84 -4.36 -1.46
C MET A 62 -9.39 -2.95 -1.23
N LYS A 63 -8.58 -1.92 -1.43
CA LYS A 63 -9.00 -0.52 -1.28
C LYS A 63 -9.70 -0.04 -2.56
N PRO A 64 -10.58 0.97 -2.47
CA PRO A 64 -11.20 1.56 -3.65
C PRO A 64 -10.17 2.08 -4.66
N ALA A 65 -10.50 2.01 -5.95
CA ALA A 65 -9.65 2.52 -7.02
C ALA A 65 -9.32 4.02 -6.87
N SER A 66 -10.16 4.79 -6.17
CA SER A 66 -9.91 6.20 -5.86
C SER A 66 -8.67 6.46 -4.99
N THR A 67 -8.17 5.43 -4.30
CA THR A 67 -6.95 5.54 -3.48
C THR A 67 -5.66 5.40 -4.30
N ILE A 68 -5.78 4.95 -5.56
CA ILE A 68 -4.65 4.78 -6.48
C ILE A 68 -4.15 6.15 -6.93
N ARG A 69 -2.85 6.41 -6.75
CA ARG A 69 -2.16 7.64 -7.15
C ARG A 69 -1.65 7.61 -8.59
N GLY A 70 -1.51 6.42 -9.15
CA GLY A 70 -1.11 6.19 -10.53
C GLY A 70 -1.20 4.71 -10.89
N THR A 71 -1.38 4.43 -12.17
CA THR A 71 -1.42 3.08 -12.71
C THR A 71 -0.53 3.01 -13.94
N TRP A 72 0.32 1.98 -14.00
CA TRP A 72 1.26 1.79 -15.10
C TRP A 72 1.22 0.34 -15.57
N GLU A 73 1.46 0.14 -16.86
CA GLU A 73 1.66 -1.20 -17.43
C GLU A 73 3.13 -1.62 -17.35
N GLU A 74 4.04 -0.65 -17.41
CA GLU A 74 5.47 -0.89 -17.48
C GLU A 74 6.16 -0.66 -16.11
N PRO A 75 6.92 -1.65 -15.59
CA PRO A 75 7.64 -1.51 -14.31
C PRO A 75 8.52 -0.26 -14.21
N LYS A 76 9.15 0.14 -15.32
CA LYS A 76 10.01 1.32 -15.40
C LYS A 76 9.25 2.64 -15.17
N GLU A 77 8.01 2.72 -15.61
CA GLU A 77 7.17 3.92 -15.44
C GLU A 77 6.70 4.07 -14.00
N ALA A 78 6.30 2.95 -13.40
CA ALA A 78 6.03 2.87 -11.96
C ALA A 78 7.27 3.23 -11.13
N GLY A 79 8.45 2.75 -11.54
CA GLY A 79 9.74 3.10 -10.94
C GLY A 79 10.09 4.58 -11.06
N ALA A 80 9.82 5.20 -12.21
CA ALA A 80 10.00 6.64 -12.40
C ALA A 80 9.11 7.45 -11.45
N TRP A 81 7.84 7.07 -11.30
CA TRP A 81 6.94 7.67 -10.32
C TRP A 81 7.46 7.52 -8.88
N LEU A 82 7.96 6.33 -8.52
CA LEU A 82 8.58 6.12 -7.20
C LEU A 82 9.79 7.03 -7.00
N GLY A 83 10.63 7.21 -8.02
CA GLY A 83 11.77 8.11 -7.98
C GLY A 83 11.37 9.56 -7.68
N LEU A 84 10.26 10.03 -8.26
CA LEU A 84 9.69 11.35 -7.94
C LEU A 84 9.25 11.44 -6.48
N GLN A 85 8.47 10.45 -6.00
CA GLN A 85 8.03 10.42 -4.59
C GLN A 85 9.23 10.42 -3.62
N LEU A 86 10.29 9.69 -3.93
CA LEU A 86 11.48 9.65 -3.09
C LEU A 86 12.25 10.97 -3.12
N THR A 87 12.44 11.55 -4.30
CA THR A 87 13.19 12.81 -4.48
C THR A 87 12.48 13.99 -3.82
N ASP A 88 11.16 14.09 -3.97
CA ASP A 88 10.35 15.18 -3.41
C ASP A 88 10.42 15.23 -1.88
N PHE A 89 10.51 14.07 -1.22
CA PHE A 89 10.56 13.96 0.24
C PHE A 89 11.97 13.80 0.82
N ALA A 90 12.99 13.48 0.00
CA ALA A 90 14.35 13.21 0.46
C ALA A 90 14.92 14.29 1.40
N PRO A 91 14.77 15.61 1.14
CA PRO A 91 15.28 16.64 2.06
C PRO A 91 14.69 16.57 3.47
N ARG A 92 13.51 15.94 3.62
CA ARG A 92 12.76 15.84 4.88
C ARG A 92 12.96 14.53 5.63
N PHE A 93 13.54 13.50 5.01
CA PHE A 93 13.81 12.23 5.68
C PHE A 93 14.65 12.44 6.93
N ALA A 94 14.34 11.75 8.02
CA ALA A 94 15.06 11.92 9.29
C ALA A 94 16.50 11.41 9.19
N SER A 95 16.71 10.26 8.55
CA SER A 95 18.01 9.64 8.32
C SER A 95 18.78 10.32 7.19
N ALA A 96 20.03 10.73 7.44
CA ALA A 96 20.91 11.28 6.42
C ALA A 96 21.24 10.27 5.32
N GLN A 97 21.39 8.99 5.68
CA GLN A 97 21.65 7.90 4.73
C GLN A 97 20.48 7.76 3.76
N ASP A 98 19.23 7.88 4.24
CA ASP A 98 18.06 7.80 3.36
C ASP A 98 17.95 9.00 2.40
N ARG A 99 18.63 10.12 2.66
CA ARG A 99 18.68 11.27 1.73
C ARG A 99 19.69 11.08 0.60
N GLU A 100 20.57 10.09 0.72
CA GLU A 100 21.67 9.92 -0.22
C GLU A 100 21.15 9.58 -1.61
N ALA A 101 21.51 10.40 -2.61
CA ALA A 101 21.03 10.25 -3.98
C ALA A 101 21.36 8.86 -4.55
N ALA A 102 22.56 8.33 -4.30
CA ALA A 102 22.96 7.00 -4.76
C ALA A 102 22.06 5.90 -4.18
N ARG A 103 21.67 6.02 -2.90
CA ARG A 103 20.74 5.09 -2.26
C ARG A 103 19.35 5.16 -2.88
N LEU A 104 18.84 6.36 -3.15
CA LEU A 104 17.51 6.52 -3.78
C LEU A 104 17.48 5.90 -5.18
N VAL A 105 18.54 6.08 -5.97
CA VAL A 105 18.70 5.44 -7.28
C VAL A 105 18.69 3.92 -7.15
N LEU A 106 19.40 3.35 -6.17
CA LEU A 106 19.39 1.91 -5.91
C LEU A 106 18.00 1.40 -5.50
N LEU A 107 17.27 2.13 -4.65
CA LEU A 107 15.90 1.76 -4.25
C LEU A 107 14.96 1.71 -5.46
N VAL A 108 15.03 2.70 -6.36
CA VAL A 108 14.23 2.73 -7.59
C VAL A 108 14.59 1.56 -8.50
N ARG A 109 15.89 1.29 -8.70
CA ARG A 109 16.33 0.17 -9.52
C ARG A 109 15.82 -1.17 -8.97
N SER A 110 16.00 -1.42 -7.67
CA SER A 110 15.52 -2.65 -7.03
C SER A 110 13.99 -2.76 -7.05
N ALA A 111 13.28 -1.64 -6.98
CA ALA A 111 11.82 -1.61 -7.15
C ALA A 111 11.41 -2.05 -8.55
N VAL A 112 12.03 -1.50 -9.60
CA VAL A 112 11.77 -1.91 -10.99
C VAL A 112 12.05 -3.39 -11.19
N GLU A 113 13.21 -3.88 -10.73
CA GLU A 113 13.56 -5.31 -10.79
C GLU A 113 12.49 -6.18 -10.11
N ARG A 114 12.02 -5.80 -8.92
CA ARG A 114 10.98 -6.54 -8.20
C ARG A 114 9.64 -6.56 -8.94
N LEU A 115 9.24 -5.42 -9.50
CA LEU A 115 7.98 -5.29 -10.25
C LEU A 115 7.99 -6.12 -11.52
N THR A 116 9.14 -6.23 -12.20
CA THR A 116 9.31 -7.06 -13.41
C THR A 116 8.97 -8.54 -13.16
N TRP A 117 9.26 -9.06 -11.95
CA TRP A 117 8.92 -10.44 -11.57
C TRP A 117 7.58 -10.54 -10.81
N GLY A 118 6.73 -9.53 -10.94
CA GLY A 118 5.38 -9.51 -10.36
C GLY A 118 5.34 -9.26 -8.85
N GLY A 119 6.44 -8.82 -8.23
CA GLY A 119 6.48 -8.54 -6.79
C GLY A 119 6.03 -7.12 -6.43
N ASP A 120 5.53 -6.95 -5.22
CA ASP A 120 5.13 -5.64 -4.68
C ASP A 120 6.31 -4.90 -4.04
N VAL A 121 6.24 -3.58 -4.02
CA VAL A 121 7.20 -2.70 -3.34
C VAL A 121 6.46 -1.95 -2.23
N SER A 122 7.08 -1.89 -1.05
CA SER A 122 6.61 -1.07 0.07
C SER A 122 7.83 -0.42 0.71
N LEU A 123 7.85 0.91 0.74
CA LEU A 123 8.91 1.71 1.34
C LEU A 123 8.29 2.65 2.38
N GLY A 124 9.05 2.89 3.44
CA GLY A 124 8.64 3.71 4.57
C GLY A 124 9.82 4.52 5.09
N HIS A 125 9.63 5.83 5.21
CA HIS A 125 10.64 6.76 5.68
C HIS A 125 10.07 7.63 6.79
N TYR A 126 10.79 7.71 7.91
CA TYR A 126 10.51 8.72 8.91
C TYR A 126 10.91 10.10 8.38
N LEU A 127 10.04 11.09 8.55
CA LEU A 127 10.39 12.48 8.38
C LEU A 127 10.78 13.08 9.74
N ARG A 128 11.19 14.34 9.77
CA ARG A 128 11.41 15.05 11.04
C ARG A 128 10.13 15.03 11.90
N GLY A 129 10.30 14.85 13.21
CA GLY A 129 9.19 14.73 14.16
C GLY A 129 8.60 13.32 14.18
N THR A 130 7.27 13.23 14.19
CA THR A 130 6.51 11.97 14.30
C THR A 130 5.85 11.55 12.99
N VAL A 131 6.16 12.23 11.88
CA VAL A 131 5.55 11.98 10.57
C VAL A 131 6.25 10.83 9.85
N PHE A 132 5.47 9.98 9.21
CA PHE A 132 5.91 8.84 8.42
C PHE A 132 5.38 8.95 6.99
N HIS A 133 6.29 8.78 6.02
CA HIS A 133 6.00 8.74 4.60
C HIS A 133 6.06 7.30 4.12
N SER A 134 4.97 6.79 3.56
CA SER A 134 4.87 5.44 2.99
C SER A 134 4.52 5.52 1.52
N VAL A 135 5.26 4.78 0.69
CA VAL A 135 5.00 4.63 -0.74
C VAL A 135 4.99 3.16 -1.09
N ALA A 136 4.00 2.72 -1.85
CA ALA A 136 3.88 1.34 -2.31
C ALA A 136 3.57 1.28 -3.81
N LEU A 137 4.09 0.24 -4.46
CA LEU A 137 3.74 -0.16 -5.82
C LEU A 137 3.26 -1.60 -5.77
N VAL A 138 2.04 -1.87 -6.21
CA VAL A 138 1.40 -3.19 -6.09
C VAL A 138 1.05 -3.76 -7.45
N THR A 139 1.47 -4.99 -7.71
CA THR A 139 1.14 -5.72 -8.94
C THR A 139 -0.24 -6.33 -8.82
N CYS A 140 -1.15 -6.02 -9.74
CA CYS A 140 -2.57 -6.21 -9.45
C CYS A 140 -3.17 -7.57 -9.82
N SER A 141 -2.71 -8.24 -10.88
CA SER A 141 -3.36 -9.48 -11.33
C SER A 141 -2.53 -10.32 -12.31
N PRO A 142 -2.37 -11.64 -12.00
CA PRO A 142 -2.48 -12.16 -10.64
C PRO A 142 -1.39 -11.51 -9.77
N ASN A 143 -1.75 -11.00 -8.58
CA ASN A 143 -0.72 -10.59 -7.63
C ASN A 143 0.04 -11.85 -7.19
N ARG A 144 1.38 -11.78 -7.13
CA ARG A 144 2.20 -12.95 -6.84
C ARG A 144 1.98 -13.52 -5.42
N SER A 145 1.70 -12.67 -4.45
CA SER A 145 1.54 -13.05 -3.03
C SER A 145 0.09 -13.29 -2.62
N ALA A 146 -0.87 -12.76 -3.38
CA ALA A 146 -2.30 -12.88 -3.13
C ALA A 146 -3.04 -13.03 -4.47
N PRO A 147 -2.92 -14.19 -5.14
CA PRO A 147 -3.41 -14.39 -6.51
C PRO A 147 -4.93 -14.24 -6.65
N ASP A 148 -5.67 -14.42 -5.55
CA ASP A 148 -7.13 -14.29 -5.50
C ASP A 148 -7.62 -12.84 -5.43
N LEU A 149 -6.74 -11.87 -5.16
CA LEU A 149 -7.14 -10.46 -5.14
C LEU A 149 -7.32 -9.92 -6.55
N ALA A 150 -8.48 -9.31 -6.78
CA ALA A 150 -8.80 -8.66 -8.04
C ALA A 150 -8.08 -7.31 -8.18
N CYS A 151 -7.87 -6.90 -9.43
CA CYS A 151 -7.40 -5.55 -9.73
C CYS A 151 -8.52 -4.53 -9.45
N PRO A 152 -8.28 -3.48 -8.64
CA PRO A 152 -9.31 -2.48 -8.30
C PRO A 152 -9.86 -1.70 -9.49
N THR A 153 -9.09 -1.58 -10.57
CA THR A 153 -9.48 -0.83 -11.78
C THR A 153 -10.15 -1.71 -12.83
N ARG A 154 -10.08 -3.05 -12.69
CA ARG A 154 -10.85 -3.94 -13.55
C ARG A 154 -12.31 -3.80 -13.11
N ARG A 155 -13.17 -3.29 -14.00
CA ARG A 155 -14.62 -3.16 -13.76
C ARG A 155 -15.13 -4.42 -13.07
N GLN A 156 -15.72 -4.29 -11.88
CA GLN A 156 -16.60 -5.32 -11.34
C GLN A 156 -17.78 -5.42 -12.32
N ILE A 157 -17.73 -6.37 -13.24
CA ILE A 157 -18.90 -6.71 -14.04
C ILE A 157 -19.79 -7.55 -13.13
N GLY A 158 -20.89 -6.96 -12.66
CA GLY A 158 -22.07 -7.67 -12.19
C GLY A 158 -22.13 -7.93 -10.69
N ALA A 159 -23.10 -7.26 -10.06
CA ALA A 159 -23.88 -7.78 -8.94
C ALA A 159 -24.72 -8.99 -9.39
#